data_AF-S0FTZ6-F1
#
_entry.id   AF-S0FTZ6-F1
#
_cell.length_a   1.000
_cell.length_b   1.000
_cell.length_c   1.000
_cell.angle_alpha   90.00
_cell.angle_beta   90.00
_cell.angle_gamma   90.00
#
_symmetry.space_group_name_H-M   'P 1'
#
loop_
_entity.id
_entity.type
_entity.pdbx_description
1 polymer ?
#
loop_
_entity_poly.entity_id
_entity_poly.type
_entity_poly.pdbx_seq_one_letter_code
_entity_poly.pdbx_strand_id
1 'polypeptide(L)'
;MNPRIPKIGVFLFFLLLLTATVWADPNGTAPRTKPAGIIKTLTGNVYIHRNETRIKAEPDMPILEKDLLITKKNAHAGIVFTDGTVITVGPESIFEMAAFVFKPDENQYDFSFYMEKGTAIYNSGEIGRISPQSVKVRTPKATIGIRGTRFVVDL
;
A
#
# COMPACT_ATOMS: atom_id res chain seq x y z
N MET A 1 46.41 33.44 56.19
CA MET A 1 47.43 33.01 55.21
C MET A 1 48.22 31.86 55.84
N ASN A 2 47.96 30.63 55.34
CA ASN A 2 48.50 29.29 55.67
C ASN A 2 48.29 28.70 57.09
N PRO A 3 48.26 27.36 57.27
CA PRO A 3 47.25 26.38 56.84
C PRO A 3 46.74 25.51 58.02
N ARG A 4 45.71 24.67 57.81
CA ARG A 4 45.57 23.37 58.54
C ARG A 4 44.44 22.52 57.94
N ILE A 5 44.82 21.38 57.38
CA ILE A 5 43.92 20.26 57.06
C ILE A 5 43.64 19.51 58.37
N PRO A 6 42.37 19.14 58.63
CA PRO A 6 42.07 17.75 58.99
C PRO A 6 40.85 17.27 58.19
N LYS A 7 40.98 16.21 57.38
CA LYS A 7 40.76 14.80 57.71
C LYS A 7 39.36 14.48 58.26
N ILE A 8 38.66 13.66 57.44
CA ILE A 8 37.71 12.59 57.79
C ILE A 8 36.25 13.03 57.89
N GLY A 9 35.43 12.50 56.97
CA GLY A 9 33.99 12.64 56.97
C GLY A 9 33.37 12.02 55.73
N VAL A 10 33.34 10.70 55.71
CA VAL A 10 32.60 9.85 54.76
C VAL A 10 31.14 10.31 54.71
N PHE A 11 30.65 10.77 53.57
CA PHE A 11 29.20 10.89 53.27
C PHE A 11 29.04 11.07 51.75
N LEU A 12 28.69 10.00 51.02
CA LEU A 12 27.32 9.73 50.62
C LEU A 12 26.80 10.75 49.59
N PHE A 13 27.20 10.62 48.33
CA PHE A 13 26.38 11.03 47.17
C PHE A 13 27.12 10.69 45.88
N PHE A 14 26.76 9.61 45.17
CA PHE A 14 26.60 9.66 43.72
C PHE A 14 26.20 8.30 43.14
N LEU A 15 25.33 8.40 42.13
CA LEU A 15 25.08 7.44 41.05
C LEU A 15 23.88 6.50 41.21
N LEU A 16 22.69 7.09 41.10
CA LEU A 16 21.48 6.41 40.68
C LEU A 16 21.62 6.03 39.19
N LEU A 17 22.08 4.81 38.92
CA LEU A 17 22.10 4.21 37.60
C LEU A 17 20.66 3.79 37.25
N LEU A 18 19.94 4.67 36.56
CA LEU A 18 18.62 4.39 36.01
C LEU A 18 18.80 3.47 34.78
N THR A 19 18.88 2.17 35.00
CA THR A 19 18.81 1.20 33.90
C THR A 19 17.35 1.09 33.46
N ALA A 20 16.96 1.90 32.48
CA ALA A 20 15.75 1.63 31.70
C ALA A 20 16.03 0.39 30.85
N THR A 21 15.60 -0.77 31.33
CA THR A 21 15.48 -1.96 30.49
C THR A 21 14.38 -1.69 29.48
N VAL A 22 14.76 -1.33 28.26
CA VAL A 22 13.85 -1.32 27.11
C VAL A 22 13.57 -2.79 26.80
N TRP A 23 12.38 -3.26 27.17
CA TRP A 23 11.86 -4.53 26.68
C TRP A 23 11.50 -4.29 25.21
N ALA A 24 12.34 -4.79 24.31
CA ALA A 24 12.00 -4.85 22.89
C ALA A 24 10.94 -5.94 22.73
N ASP A 25 9.72 -5.58 22.32
CA ASP A 25 8.68 -6.54 21.96
C ASP A 25 9.14 -7.34 20.72
N PRO A 26 9.39 -8.66 20.81
CA PRO A 26 9.82 -9.47 19.67
C PRO A 26 8.69 -9.73 18.66
N ASN A 27 7.47 -9.25 18.93
CA ASN A 27 6.26 -9.52 18.16
C ASN A 27 5.69 -8.27 17.45
N GLY A 28 6.56 -7.34 17.06
CA GLY A 28 6.22 -6.31 16.08
C GLY A 28 5.97 -6.90 14.69
N THR A 29 4.89 -7.69 14.54
CA THR A 29 4.37 -8.10 13.25
C THR A 29 3.72 -6.87 12.62
N ALA A 30 4.55 -5.97 12.08
CA ALA A 30 4.06 -4.97 11.16
C ALA A 30 3.32 -5.74 10.06
N PRO A 31 2.06 -5.39 9.74
CA PRO A 31 1.38 -6.00 8.61
C PRO A 31 2.29 -5.80 7.39
N ARG A 32 2.81 -6.89 6.84
CA ARG A 32 3.55 -6.89 5.58
C ARG A 32 2.55 -6.61 4.46
N THR A 33 2.12 -5.37 4.36
CA THR A 33 1.25 -4.94 3.28
C THR A 33 2.10 -4.93 2.02
N LYS A 34 1.81 -5.85 1.10
CA LYS A 34 2.59 -6.03 -0.11
C LYS A 34 2.27 -4.91 -1.10
N PRO A 35 3.29 -4.23 -1.66
CA PRO A 35 3.05 -3.27 -2.74
C PRO A 35 2.61 -3.99 -4.00
N ALA A 36 1.49 -3.55 -4.56
CA ALA A 36 0.94 -4.06 -5.80
C ALA A 36 1.40 -3.21 -7.01
N GLY A 37 1.32 -1.88 -6.85
CA GLY A 37 1.66 -0.94 -7.92
C GLY A 37 1.97 0.45 -7.40
N ILE A 38 2.21 1.38 -8.32
CA ILE A 38 2.57 2.78 -8.04
C ILE A 38 1.62 3.70 -8.78
N ILE A 39 1.14 4.74 -8.10
CA ILE A 39 0.37 5.81 -8.74
C ILE A 39 1.32 6.68 -9.55
N LYS A 40 1.14 6.74 -10.86
CA LYS A 40 2.00 7.54 -11.75
C LYS A 40 1.37 8.86 -12.18
N THR A 41 0.07 8.87 -12.41
CA THR A 41 -0.64 10.10 -12.80
C THR A 41 -1.82 10.34 -11.89
N LEU A 42 -1.99 11.58 -11.46
CA LEU A 42 -3.15 12.01 -10.68
C LEU A 42 -3.70 13.30 -11.25
N THR A 43 -5.02 13.39 -11.29
CA THR A 43 -5.74 14.63 -11.58
C THR A 43 -6.86 14.76 -10.58
N GLY A 44 -7.11 15.97 -10.09
CA GLY A 44 -8.16 16.23 -9.10
C GLY A 44 -7.89 15.61 -7.73
N ASN A 45 -8.97 15.35 -6.98
CA ASN A 45 -8.89 14.81 -5.63
C ASN A 45 -9.07 13.29 -5.64
N VAL A 46 -8.01 12.58 -5.30
CA VAL A 46 -7.98 11.12 -5.14
C VAL A 46 -7.54 10.78 -3.72
N TYR A 47 -8.17 9.77 -3.13
CA TYR A 47 -7.90 9.34 -1.76
C TYR A 47 -7.66 7.83 -1.74
N ILE A 48 -6.76 7.40 -0.87
CA ILE A 48 -6.57 5.98 -0.53
C ILE A 48 -7.14 5.79 0.86
N HIS A 49 -8.06 4.85 1.03
CA HIS A 49 -8.44 4.33 2.32
C HIS A 49 -7.61 3.07 2.59
N ARG A 50 -6.77 3.13 3.62
CA ARG A 50 -5.88 2.05 4.02
C ARG A 50 -6.17 1.74 5.47
N ASN A 51 -6.72 0.55 5.72
CA ASN A 51 -7.30 0.19 7.02
C ASN A 51 -8.33 1.25 7.44
N GLU A 52 -8.13 1.92 8.57
CA GLU A 52 -9.04 2.97 9.07
C GLU A 52 -8.58 4.39 8.68
N THR A 53 -7.46 4.52 7.97
CA THR A 53 -6.88 5.82 7.62
C THR A 53 -7.26 6.23 6.22
N ARG A 54 -7.71 7.49 6.07
CA ARG A 54 -7.90 8.13 4.77
C ARG A 54 -6.71 9.02 4.44
N ILE A 55 -6.02 8.69 3.37
CA ILE A 55 -4.80 9.34 2.89
C ILE A 55 -5.14 10.07 1.58
N LYS A 56 -4.67 11.31 1.41
CA LYS A 56 -4.75 11.98 0.11
C LYS A 56 -3.69 11.38 -0.80
N ALA A 57 -4.06 10.93 -2.00
CA ALA A 57 -3.11 10.37 -2.95
C ALA A 57 -2.24 11.46 -3.58
N GLU A 58 -0.98 11.12 -3.84
CA GLU A 58 0.04 11.93 -4.52
C GLU A 58 0.79 11.01 -5.48
N PRO A 59 1.45 11.55 -6.52
CA PRO A 59 2.25 10.75 -7.43
C PRO A 59 3.34 9.97 -6.69
N ASP A 60 3.74 8.84 -7.27
CA ASP A 60 4.73 7.89 -6.77
C ASP A 60 4.39 7.18 -5.46
N MET A 61 3.19 7.41 -4.90
CA MET A 61 2.72 6.59 -3.78
C MET A 61 2.43 5.15 -4.20
N PRO A 62 2.76 4.16 -3.34
CA PRO A 62 2.43 2.78 -3.60
C PRO A 62 0.95 2.49 -3.29
N ILE A 63 0.33 1.73 -4.18
CA ILE A 63 -0.90 0.98 -3.93
C ILE A 63 -0.52 -0.35 -3.33
N LEU A 64 -1.13 -0.68 -2.20
CA LEU A 64 -0.93 -1.93 -1.49
C LEU A 64 -2.17 -2.82 -1.61
N GLU A 65 -2.01 -4.10 -1.32
CA GLU A 65 -3.17 -4.99 -1.16
C GLU A 65 -4.13 -4.44 -0.09
N LYS A 66 -5.44 -4.56 -0.39
CA LYS A 66 -6.60 -4.07 0.38
C LYS A 66 -6.76 -2.54 0.43
N ASP A 67 -5.97 -1.79 -0.34
CA ASP A 67 -6.21 -0.36 -0.49
C ASP A 67 -7.48 -0.09 -1.30
N LEU A 68 -8.26 0.87 -0.83
CA LEU A 68 -9.42 1.40 -1.53
C LEU A 68 -9.10 2.79 -2.10
N LEU A 69 -8.99 2.89 -3.42
CA LEU A 69 -8.82 4.15 -4.12
C LEU A 69 -10.17 4.77 -4.46
N ILE A 70 -10.38 6.02 -4.02
CA ILE A 70 -11.60 6.78 -4.25
C ILE A 70 -11.28 8.03 -5.05
N THR A 71 -11.89 8.19 -6.23
CA THR A 71 -11.80 9.39 -7.07
C THR A 71 -13.05 10.26 -6.92
N LYS A 72 -12.89 11.59 -6.95
CA LYS A 72 -14.00 12.56 -6.94
C LYS A 72 -14.45 12.95 -8.37
N LYS A 73 -15.45 13.85 -8.45
CA LYS A 73 -16.19 14.25 -9.67
C LYS A 73 -15.36 14.69 -10.90
N ASN A 74 -14.09 15.06 -10.72
CA ASN A 74 -13.17 15.41 -11.82
C ASN A 74 -11.78 14.79 -11.60
N ALA A 75 -11.73 13.63 -10.97
CA ALA A 75 -10.47 13.02 -10.55
C ALA A 75 -10.16 11.75 -11.32
N HIS A 76 -8.87 11.56 -11.62
CA HIS A 76 -8.36 10.39 -12.34
C HIS A 76 -7.10 9.91 -11.65
N ALA A 77 -6.86 8.59 -11.70
CA ALA A 77 -5.64 7.99 -11.22
C ALA A 77 -5.11 6.95 -12.22
N GLY A 78 -3.85 7.08 -12.61
CA GLY A 78 -3.14 6.06 -13.38
C GLY A 78 -2.21 5.28 -12.48
N ILE A 79 -2.40 3.97 -12.41
CA ILE A 79 -1.64 3.04 -11.58
C ILE A 79 -0.85 2.12 -12.50
N VAL A 80 0.45 1.96 -12.22
CA VAL A 80 1.34 1.04 -12.94
C VAL A 80 1.77 -0.06 -11.98
N PHE A 81 1.55 -1.31 -12.37
CA PHE A 81 1.90 -2.49 -11.61
C PHE A 81 3.25 -3.06 -12.04
N THR A 82 3.84 -3.88 -11.18
CA THR A 82 5.18 -4.44 -11.42
C THR A 82 5.22 -5.45 -12.56
N ASP A 83 4.08 -6.05 -12.94
CA ASP A 83 3.95 -6.91 -14.12
C ASP A 83 3.78 -6.10 -15.44
N GLY A 84 3.83 -4.77 -15.36
CA GLY A 84 3.59 -3.88 -16.50
C GLY A 84 2.11 -3.59 -16.78
N THR A 85 1.17 -4.13 -15.98
CA THR A 85 -0.25 -3.76 -16.09
C THR A 85 -0.42 -2.27 -15.80
N VAL A 86 -1.29 -1.61 -16.56
CA VAL A 86 -1.67 -0.21 -16.32
C VAL A 86 -3.19 -0.13 -16.13
N ILE A 87 -3.61 0.44 -15.01
CA ILE A 87 -5.02 0.72 -14.72
C ILE A 87 -5.22 2.23 -14.62
N THR A 88 -6.15 2.77 -15.40
CA THR A 88 -6.62 4.15 -15.26
C THR A 88 -8.00 4.13 -14.63
N VAL A 89 -8.13 4.71 -13.44
CA VAL A 89 -9.38 4.87 -12.71
C VAL A 89 -9.95 6.26 -13.03
N GLY A 90 -11.19 6.30 -13.52
CA GLY A 90 -11.90 7.51 -13.90
C GLY A 90 -12.61 8.19 -12.72
N PRO A 91 -13.40 9.25 -12.99
CA PRO A 91 -14.09 10.03 -11.96
C PRO A 91 -15.14 9.22 -11.19
N GLU A 92 -15.41 9.66 -9.96
CA GLU A 92 -16.47 9.11 -9.09
C GLU A 92 -16.39 7.59 -8.84
N SER A 93 -15.17 7.05 -8.94
CA SER A 93 -14.90 5.63 -8.86
C SER A 93 -14.51 5.19 -7.46
N ILE A 94 -14.79 3.91 -7.17
CA ILE A 94 -14.28 3.20 -6.01
C ILE A 94 -13.63 1.91 -6.51
N PHE A 95 -12.31 1.86 -6.37
CA PHE A 95 -11.45 0.76 -6.83
C PHE A 95 -10.72 0.15 -5.63
N GLU A 96 -10.78 -1.17 -5.47
CA GLU A 96 -10.07 -1.91 -4.44
C GLU A 96 -9.03 -2.83 -5.06
N MET A 97 -7.81 -2.76 -4.54
CA MET A 97 -6.77 -3.74 -4.86
C MET A 97 -6.93 -4.97 -3.98
N ALA A 98 -7.54 -6.05 -4.47
CA ALA A 98 -7.85 -7.21 -3.64
C ALA A 98 -6.62 -8.10 -3.40
N ALA A 99 -5.88 -8.44 -4.46
CA ALA A 99 -4.65 -9.23 -4.37
C ALA A 99 -3.75 -8.96 -5.57
N PHE A 100 -2.43 -8.95 -5.32
CA PHE A 100 -1.44 -8.85 -6.38
C PHE A 100 -0.22 -9.72 -6.04
N VAL A 101 -0.02 -10.77 -6.83
CA VAL A 101 1.14 -11.65 -6.76
C VAL A 101 1.73 -11.77 -8.15
N PHE A 102 2.97 -11.31 -8.29
CA PHE A 102 3.76 -11.48 -9.50
C PHE A 102 5.11 -12.12 -9.15
N LYS A 103 5.20 -13.43 -9.33
CA LYS A 103 6.42 -14.22 -9.07
C LYS A 103 6.69 -15.15 -10.25
N PRO A 104 7.31 -14.65 -11.33
CA PRO A 104 7.57 -15.45 -12.53
C PRO A 104 8.46 -16.67 -12.24
N ASP A 105 9.48 -16.52 -11.38
CA ASP A 105 10.39 -17.61 -11.02
C ASP A 105 9.72 -18.76 -10.27
N GLU A 106 8.62 -18.49 -9.56
CA GLU A 106 7.85 -19.48 -8.79
C GLU A 106 6.58 -19.95 -9.52
N ASN A 107 6.31 -19.46 -10.74
CA ASN A 107 5.04 -19.66 -11.46
C ASN A 107 3.79 -19.32 -10.64
N GLN A 108 3.87 -18.28 -9.80
CA GLN A 108 2.77 -17.82 -8.96
C GLN A 108 2.27 -16.46 -9.43
N TYR A 109 0.98 -16.42 -9.79
CA TYR A 109 0.34 -15.23 -10.34
C TYR A 109 -1.07 -15.05 -9.78
N ASP A 110 -1.37 -13.84 -9.29
CA ASP A 110 -2.71 -13.40 -8.93
C ASP A 110 -2.82 -11.91 -9.21
N PHE A 111 -3.80 -11.50 -10.01
CA PHE A 111 -4.13 -10.10 -10.21
C PHE A 111 -5.63 -9.96 -10.01
N SER A 112 -6.04 -9.57 -8.81
CA SER A 112 -7.44 -9.46 -8.43
C SER A 112 -7.75 -8.05 -7.97
N PHE A 113 -8.72 -7.40 -8.61
CA PHE A 113 -9.25 -6.11 -8.16
C PHE A 113 -10.76 -6.09 -8.20
N TYR A 114 -11.33 -5.22 -7.37
CA TYR A 114 -12.77 -4.99 -7.30
C TYR A 114 -13.08 -3.54 -7.68
N MET A 115 -14.05 -3.37 -8.57
CA MET A 115 -14.58 -2.07 -8.94
C MET A 115 -16.02 -1.99 -8.43
N GLU A 116 -16.27 -1.16 -7.41
CA GLU A 116 -17.61 -1.03 -6.85
C GLU A 116 -18.51 -0.17 -7.75
N LYS A 117 -17.96 0.94 -8.25
CA LYS A 117 -18.65 1.88 -9.13
C LYS A 117 -17.67 2.73 -9.94
N GLY A 118 -18.15 3.38 -10.98
CA GLY A 118 -17.39 4.29 -11.83
C GLY A 118 -16.69 3.56 -12.97
N THR A 119 -15.60 4.14 -13.48
CA THR A 119 -14.94 3.65 -14.69
C THR A 119 -13.48 3.29 -14.48
N ALA A 120 -13.04 2.21 -15.13
CA ALA A 120 -11.65 1.83 -15.17
C ALA A 120 -11.25 1.35 -16.57
N ILE A 121 -10.08 1.79 -17.05
CA ILE A 121 -9.42 1.26 -18.23
C ILE A 121 -8.30 0.36 -17.76
N TYR A 122 -8.39 -0.93 -18.10
CA TYR A 122 -7.34 -1.90 -17.82
C TYR A 122 -6.56 -2.18 -19.10
N ASN A 123 -5.24 -2.11 -19.02
CA ASN A 123 -4.31 -2.57 -20.05
C ASN A 123 -3.43 -3.67 -19.44
N SER A 124 -3.50 -4.87 -20.01
CA SER A 124 -2.84 -6.06 -19.47
C SER A 124 -1.32 -5.96 -19.50
N GLY A 125 -0.70 -6.32 -18.39
CA GLY A 125 0.72 -6.64 -18.30
C GLY A 125 1.01 -8.11 -18.56
N GLU A 126 2.15 -8.56 -18.04
CA GLU A 126 2.67 -9.91 -18.22
C GLU A 126 1.74 -10.98 -17.66
N ILE A 127 1.13 -10.80 -16.48
CA ILE A 127 0.21 -11.79 -15.91
C ILE A 127 -0.95 -12.06 -16.86
N GLY A 128 -1.55 -11.00 -17.44
CA GLY A 128 -2.65 -11.16 -18.41
C GLY A 128 -2.24 -11.92 -19.68
N ARG A 129 -0.95 -11.90 -20.03
CA ARG A 129 -0.39 -12.62 -21.19
C ARG A 129 -0.06 -14.08 -20.88
N ILE A 130 0.62 -14.35 -19.77
CA ILE A 130 1.13 -15.70 -19.44
C ILE A 130 0.16 -16.52 -18.59
N SER A 131 -0.67 -15.87 -17.78
CA SER A 131 -1.67 -16.51 -16.94
C SER A 131 -2.99 -15.71 -16.92
N PRO A 132 -3.72 -15.63 -18.05
CA PRO A 132 -4.96 -14.85 -18.13
C PRO A 132 -6.01 -15.29 -17.10
N GLN A 133 -6.04 -16.57 -16.71
CA GLN A 133 -6.92 -17.09 -15.66
C GLN A 133 -6.61 -16.55 -14.25
N SER A 134 -5.41 -16.02 -14.04
CA SER A 134 -5.01 -15.39 -12.77
C SER A 134 -5.50 -13.95 -12.66
N VAL A 135 -6.02 -13.35 -13.73
CA VAL A 135 -6.57 -12.00 -13.68
C VAL A 135 -8.08 -12.04 -13.44
N LYS A 136 -8.51 -11.44 -12.34
CA LYS A 136 -9.91 -11.40 -11.91
C LYS A 136 -10.35 -9.97 -11.67
N VAL A 137 -11.39 -9.56 -12.39
CA VAL A 137 -12.02 -8.26 -12.20
C VAL A 137 -13.40 -8.48 -11.63
N ARG A 138 -13.62 -8.02 -10.40
CA ARG A 138 -14.89 -8.19 -9.71
C ARG A 138 -15.66 -6.87 -9.71
N THR A 139 -16.97 -6.96 -9.83
CA THR A 139 -17.90 -5.84 -9.75
C THR A 139 -19.16 -6.31 -9.00
N PRO A 140 -20.01 -5.42 -8.47
CA PRO A 140 -21.26 -5.83 -7.84
C PRO A 140 -22.17 -6.65 -8.77
N LYS A 141 -22.11 -6.38 -10.09
CA LYS A 141 -22.98 -6.99 -11.10
C LYS A 141 -22.42 -8.30 -11.65
N ALA A 142 -21.09 -8.44 -11.73
CA ALA A 142 -20.45 -9.60 -12.35
C ALA A 142 -18.96 -9.74 -11.98
N THR A 143 -18.41 -10.93 -12.20
CA THR A 143 -16.95 -11.14 -12.28
C THR A 143 -16.57 -11.30 -13.75
N ILE A 144 -15.59 -10.52 -14.20
CA ILE A 144 -15.08 -10.50 -15.57
C ILE A 144 -13.74 -11.24 -15.58
N GLY A 145 -13.68 -12.32 -16.35
CA GLY A 145 -12.42 -12.98 -16.71
C GLY A 145 -11.86 -12.38 -18.00
N ILE A 146 -10.54 -12.25 -18.11
CA ILE A 146 -9.91 -11.53 -19.23
C ILE A 146 -9.36 -12.51 -20.27
N ARG A 147 -9.73 -12.28 -21.53
CA ARG A 147 -9.16 -12.89 -22.73
C ARG A 147 -8.85 -11.78 -23.73
N GLY A 148 -7.65 -11.19 -23.65
CA GLY A 148 -7.26 -10.04 -24.48
C GLY A 148 -6.49 -8.99 -23.69
N THR A 149 -6.20 -7.84 -24.30
CA THR A 149 -5.21 -6.88 -23.79
C THR A 149 -5.79 -5.60 -23.18
N ARG A 150 -7.03 -5.22 -23.50
CA ARG A 150 -7.64 -3.97 -23.01
C ARG A 150 -9.16 -4.07 -22.91
N PHE A 151 -9.72 -3.55 -21.82
CA PHE A 151 -11.17 -3.36 -21.68
C PHE A 151 -11.49 -2.15 -20.80
N VAL A 152 -12.75 -1.72 -20.88
CA VAL A 152 -13.33 -0.66 -20.05
C VAL A 152 -14.37 -1.29 -19.14
N VAL A 153 -14.30 -0.96 -17.86
CA VAL A 153 -15.36 -1.26 -16.87
C VAL A 153 -16.14 0.03 -16.66
N ASP A 154 -17.46 -0.04 -16.69
CA ASP A 154 -18.38 1.07 -16.41
C ASP A 154 -19.58 0.52 -15.62
N LEU A 155 -19.91 1.14 -14.48
CA LEU A 155 -20.81 0.57 -13.46
C LEU A 155 -21.82 1.54 -12.89
#